data_AF-A0A1G7GEA0-F1
#
_entry.id   AF-A0A1G7GEA0-F1
#
_cell.length_a   1.000
_cell.length_b   1.000
_cell.length_c   1.000
_cell.angle_alpha   90.00
_cell.angle_beta   90.00
_cell.angle_gamma   90.00
#
_symmetry.space_group_name_H-M   'P 1'
#
loop_
_entity.id
_entity.type
_entity.pdbx_description
1 polymer ?
#
loop_
_entity_poly.entity_id
_entity_poly.type
_entity_poly.pdbx_seq_one_letter_code
_entity_poly.pdbx_strand_id
1 'polypeptide(L)'
;MNDISEFEARITAALERIGRAVAVAEERAEATTGGIASEEMEAELGRLTDALEAEKVANNQLEERVRAIHDRQEHHVAALEEEVETLRRQLMDHDREMQKLRLMNTQLRENNAGLRAANAQGLGDAALIDAGMRIELEALKVAREADVTEMDAILTELRAVMARVANGAVPTDAPAPSDLSNEEV
;
A
#
# COMPACT_ATOMS: atom_id res chain seq x y z
N MET A 1 95.45 -34.12 -12.12
CA MET A 1 94.63 -35.22 -12.65
C MET A 1 93.75 -35.86 -11.57
N ASN A 2 94.13 -35.81 -10.29
CA ASN A 2 93.33 -36.31 -9.16
C ASN A 2 92.16 -35.40 -8.76
N ASP A 3 92.32 -34.08 -8.92
CA ASP A 3 91.27 -33.11 -8.55
C ASP A 3 90.03 -33.20 -9.45
N ILE A 4 90.23 -33.52 -10.73
CA ILE A 4 89.15 -33.66 -11.71
C ILE A 4 88.26 -34.86 -11.36
N SER A 5 88.85 -36.01 -11.00
CA SER A 5 88.10 -37.19 -10.56
C SER A 5 87.35 -36.98 -9.24
N GLU A 6 87.91 -36.16 -8.33
CA GLU A 6 87.23 -35.80 -7.09
C GLU A 6 86.03 -34.88 -7.36
N PHE A 7 86.18 -33.90 -8.27
CA PHE A 7 85.07 -33.05 -8.71
C PHE A 7 83.99 -33.85 -9.43
N GLU A 8 84.34 -34.79 -10.31
CA GLU A 8 83.39 -35.67 -10.98
C GLU A 8 82.60 -36.54 -10.00
N ALA A 9 83.27 -37.18 -9.04
CA ALA A 9 82.60 -37.97 -8.00
C ALA A 9 81.64 -37.13 -7.15
N ARG A 10 82.04 -35.89 -6.82
CA ARG A 10 81.22 -34.95 -6.04
C ARG A 10 80.04 -34.40 -6.84
N ILE A 11 80.20 -34.17 -8.14
CA ILE A 11 79.12 -33.76 -9.04
C ILE A 11 78.11 -34.88 -9.20
N THR A 12 78.54 -36.12 -9.44
CA THR A 12 77.64 -37.27 -9.54
C THR A 12 76.84 -37.49 -8.25
N ALA A 13 77.49 -37.40 -7.09
CA ALA A 13 76.80 -37.49 -5.80
C ALA A 13 75.79 -36.34 -5.57
N ALA A 14 76.12 -35.12 -6.04
CA ALA A 14 75.22 -33.98 -5.97
C ALA A 14 74.01 -34.15 -6.91
N LEU A 15 74.23 -34.65 -8.14
CA LEU A 15 73.16 -34.91 -9.11
C LEU A 15 72.21 -36.00 -8.62
N GLU A 16 72.72 -37.09 -8.03
CA GLU A 16 71.86 -38.10 -7.43
C GLU A 16 71.04 -37.57 -6.24
N ARG A 17 71.64 -36.71 -5.42
CA ARG A 17 70.94 -36.06 -4.31
C ARG A 17 69.83 -35.13 -4.83
N ILE A 18 70.09 -34.41 -5.92
CA ILE A 18 69.09 -33.56 -6.58
C ILE A 18 67.99 -34.45 -7.18
N GLY A 19 68.32 -35.53 -7.88
CA GLY A 19 67.35 -36.48 -8.42
C GLY A 19 66.43 -37.07 -7.35
N ARG A 20 66.99 -37.47 -6.20
CA ARG A 20 66.20 -37.91 -5.04
C ARG A 20 65.34 -36.80 -4.44
N ALA A 21 65.86 -35.58 -4.35
CA ALA A 21 65.11 -34.44 -3.83
C ALA A 21 63.95 -34.03 -4.75
N VAL A 22 64.14 -34.12 -6.07
CA VAL A 22 63.10 -33.87 -7.07
C VAL A 22 62.02 -34.95 -7.01
N ALA A 23 62.39 -36.23 -6.95
CA ALA A 23 61.41 -37.32 -6.81
C ALA A 23 60.55 -37.18 -5.54
N VAL A 24 61.16 -36.80 -4.42
CA VAL A 24 60.42 -36.53 -3.17
C VAL A 24 59.55 -35.28 -3.27
N ALA A 25 59.96 -34.28 -4.05
CA ALA A 25 59.16 -33.08 -4.30
C ALA A 25 57.97 -33.37 -5.22
N GLU A 26 58.14 -34.23 -6.23
CA GLU A 26 57.08 -34.71 -7.12
C GLU A 26 56.06 -35.56 -6.36
N GLU A 27 56.52 -36.52 -5.54
CA GLU A 27 55.65 -37.34 -4.69
C GLU A 27 54.87 -36.49 -3.67
N ARG A 28 55.50 -35.45 -3.11
CA ARG A 28 54.81 -34.47 -2.25
C ARG A 28 53.83 -33.61 -3.02
N ALA A 29 54.16 -33.20 -4.25
CA ALA A 29 53.28 -32.41 -5.08
C ALA A 29 52.01 -33.20 -5.42
N GLU A 30 52.16 -34.48 -5.82
CA GLU A 30 51.06 -35.41 -6.08
C GLU A 30 50.21 -35.69 -4.83
N ALA A 31 50.83 -35.79 -3.65
CA ALA A 31 50.11 -35.93 -2.38
C ALA A 31 49.33 -34.66 -2.00
N THR A 32 49.79 -33.46 -2.41
CA THR A 32 49.06 -32.20 -2.18
C THR A 32 47.98 -31.90 -3.24
N THR A 33 48.04 -32.51 -4.42
CA THR A 33 47.01 -32.38 -5.47
C THR A 33 46.00 -33.53 -5.48
N GLY A 34 46.17 -34.54 -4.61
CA GLY A 34 45.30 -35.71 -4.53
C GLY A 34 43.92 -35.47 -3.91
N GLY A 35 42.93 -35.13 -4.75
CA GLY A 35 41.55 -35.62 -4.74
C GLY A 35 40.58 -35.25 -3.60
N ILE A 36 40.98 -35.38 -2.35
CA ILE A 36 40.03 -35.36 -1.22
C ILE A 36 39.59 -33.93 -0.87
N ALA A 37 40.51 -32.96 -0.94
CA ALA A 37 40.19 -31.54 -0.73
C ALA A 37 39.42 -30.90 -1.91
N SER A 38 39.44 -31.51 -3.11
CA SER A 38 38.68 -31.01 -4.27
C SER A 38 37.24 -31.49 -4.22
N GLU A 39 37.01 -32.77 -3.91
CA GLU A 39 35.66 -33.35 -3.85
C GLU A 39 34.83 -32.76 -2.69
N GLU A 40 35.42 -32.57 -1.51
CA GLU A 40 34.74 -31.91 -0.37
C GLU A 40 34.41 -30.44 -0.67
N MET A 41 35.33 -29.71 -1.33
CA MET A 41 35.11 -28.32 -1.74
C MET A 41 34.04 -28.22 -2.85
N GLU A 42 34.03 -29.14 -3.81
CA GLU A 42 33.01 -29.21 -4.86
C GLU A 42 31.62 -29.53 -4.28
N ALA A 43 31.55 -30.43 -3.30
CA ALA A 43 30.30 -30.73 -2.58
C ALA A 43 29.80 -29.53 -1.75
N GLU A 44 30.71 -28.79 -1.11
CA GLU A 44 30.40 -27.55 -0.38
C GLU A 44 29.87 -26.46 -1.33
N LEU A 45 30.55 -26.25 -2.47
CA LEU A 45 30.14 -25.31 -3.51
C LEU A 45 28.76 -25.64 -4.10
N GLY A 46 28.48 -26.92 -4.34
CA GLY A 46 27.14 -27.37 -4.75
C GLY A 46 26.07 -26.98 -3.73
N ARG A 47 26.30 -27.29 -2.45
CA ARG A 47 25.36 -26.96 -1.37
C ARG A 47 25.12 -25.46 -1.21
N LEU A 48 26.19 -24.65 -1.28
CA LEU A 48 26.11 -23.19 -1.22
C LEU A 48 25.36 -22.62 -2.43
N THR A 49 25.54 -23.21 -3.62
CA THR A 49 24.83 -22.81 -4.83
C THR A 49 23.34 -23.11 -4.71
N ASP A 50 22.98 -24.31 -4.25
CA ASP A 50 21.59 -24.70 -4.01
C ASP A 50 20.92 -23.81 -2.96
N ALA A 51 21.63 -23.50 -1.87
CA ALA A 51 21.15 -22.59 -0.82
C ALA A 51 20.94 -21.16 -1.34
N LEU A 52 21.85 -20.65 -2.18
CA LEU A 52 21.73 -19.34 -2.79
C LEU A 52 20.57 -19.29 -3.80
N GLU A 53 20.35 -20.36 -4.57
CA GLU A 53 19.20 -20.45 -5.47
C GLU A 53 17.88 -20.47 -4.68
N ALA A 54 17.81 -21.24 -3.60
CA ALA A 54 16.65 -21.27 -2.71
C ALA A 54 16.37 -19.90 -2.08
N GLU A 55 17.40 -19.20 -1.61
CA GLU A 55 17.27 -17.86 -1.04
C GLU A 55 16.81 -16.84 -2.09
N LYS A 56 17.35 -16.89 -3.31
CA LYS A 56 16.92 -16.01 -4.42
C LYS A 56 15.44 -16.22 -4.77
N VAL A 57 14.98 -17.46 -4.80
CA VAL A 57 13.56 -17.78 -5.02
C VAL A 57 12.70 -17.20 -3.90
N ALA A 58 13.10 -17.39 -2.64
CA ALA A 58 12.38 -16.83 -1.49
C ALA A 58 12.36 -15.29 -1.52
N ASN A 59 13.47 -14.66 -1.90
CA ASN A 59 13.58 -13.20 -2.00
C ASN A 59 12.64 -12.66 -3.09
N ASN A 60 12.65 -13.24 -4.30
CA ASN A 60 11.74 -12.85 -5.38
C ASN A 60 10.26 -12.96 -4.95
N GLN A 61 9.89 -14.04 -4.25
CA GLN A 61 8.52 -14.20 -3.73
C GLN A 61 8.15 -13.13 -2.69
N LEU A 62 9.11 -12.73 -1.84
CA LEU A 62 8.90 -11.66 -0.87
C LEU A 62 8.79 -10.30 -1.56
N GLU A 63 9.62 -10.01 -2.56
CA GLU A 63 9.53 -8.78 -3.36
C GLU A 63 8.19 -8.67 -4.08
N GLU A 64 7.70 -9.76 -4.69
CA GLU A 64 6.38 -9.81 -5.31
C GLU A 64 5.26 -9.57 -4.28
N ARG A 65 5.35 -10.17 -3.10
CA ARG A 65 4.37 -9.96 -2.02
C ARG A 65 4.38 -8.51 -1.52
N VAL A 66 5.57 -7.93 -1.30
CA VAL A 66 5.72 -6.55 -0.87
C VAL A 66 5.15 -5.60 -1.92
N ARG A 67 5.46 -5.83 -3.20
CA ARG A 67 4.89 -5.04 -4.29
C ARG A 67 3.36 -5.15 -4.34
N ALA A 68 2.81 -6.35 -4.23
CA ALA A 68 1.36 -6.54 -4.21
C ALA A 68 0.69 -5.88 -2.98
N ILE A 69 1.35 -5.87 -1.82
CA ILE A 69 0.87 -5.16 -0.63
C ILE A 69 0.92 -3.64 -0.85
N HIS A 70 2.03 -3.15 -1.38
CA HIS A 70 2.23 -1.73 -1.68
C HIS A 70 1.17 -1.23 -2.67
N ASP A 71 0.97 -1.92 -3.79
CA ASP A 71 -0.03 -1.56 -4.79
C ASP A 71 -1.43 -1.52 -4.15
N ARG A 72 -1.79 -2.51 -3.31
CA ARG A 72 -3.08 -2.49 -2.58
C ARG A 72 -3.19 -1.32 -1.61
N GLN A 73 -2.12 -0.98 -0.90
CA GLN A 73 -2.09 0.13 0.03
C GLN A 73 -2.22 1.47 -0.70
N GLU A 74 -1.52 1.68 -1.81
CA GLU A 74 -1.64 2.88 -2.63
C GLU A 74 -3.07 3.04 -3.16
N HIS A 75 -3.70 1.96 -3.63
CA HIS A 75 -5.08 1.99 -4.10
C HIS A 75 -6.05 2.33 -2.95
N HIS A 76 -5.83 1.76 -1.76
CA HIS A 76 -6.68 2.05 -0.60
C HIS A 76 -6.53 3.49 -0.11
N VAL A 77 -5.29 4.01 -0.08
CA VAL A 77 -5.01 5.41 0.28
C VAL A 77 -5.66 6.36 -0.74
N ALA A 78 -5.50 6.10 -2.03
CA ALA A 78 -6.13 6.91 -3.07
C ALA A 78 -7.67 6.92 -2.97
N ALA A 79 -8.28 5.76 -2.70
CA ALA A 79 -9.74 5.67 -2.49
C ALA A 79 -10.20 6.47 -1.26
N LEU A 80 -9.48 6.35 -0.14
CA LEU A 80 -9.79 7.10 1.08
C LEU A 80 -9.60 8.61 0.89
N GLU A 81 -8.58 9.04 0.14
CA GLU A 81 -8.35 10.45 -0.19
C GLU A 81 -9.52 11.02 -1.03
N GLU A 82 -10.03 10.24 -1.99
CA GLU A 82 -11.20 10.62 -2.80
C GLU A 82 -12.48 10.69 -1.95
N GLU A 83 -12.70 9.74 -1.05
CA GLU A 83 -13.83 9.75 -0.11
C GLU A 83 -13.76 10.97 0.82
N VAL A 84 -12.60 11.27 1.39
CA VAL A 84 -12.39 12.44 2.25
C VAL A 84 -12.69 13.74 1.50
N GLU A 85 -12.23 13.85 0.25
CA GLU A 85 -12.51 15.04 -0.57
C GLU A 85 -14.00 15.17 -0.90
N THR A 86 -14.69 14.06 -1.12
CA THR A 86 -16.14 14.03 -1.35
C THR A 86 -16.91 14.46 -0.11
N LEU A 87 -16.55 13.93 1.07
CA LEU A 87 -17.15 14.30 2.35
C LEU A 87 -16.91 15.78 2.68
N ARG A 88 -15.71 16.31 2.39
CA ARG A 88 -15.42 17.74 2.55
C ARG A 88 -16.32 18.62 1.69
N ARG A 89 -16.52 18.26 0.42
CA ARG A 89 -17.44 18.98 -0.48
C ARG A 89 -18.87 18.96 0.06
N GLN A 90 -19.37 17.80 0.47
CA GLN A 90 -20.71 17.66 1.06
C GLN A 90 -20.87 18.51 2.34
N LEU A 91 -19.88 18.53 3.23
CA LEU A 91 -19.90 19.37 4.42
C LEU A 91 -19.98 20.86 4.07
N MET A 92 -19.22 21.32 3.08
CA MET A 92 -19.26 22.71 2.64
C MET A 92 -20.63 23.09 2.04
N ASP A 93 -21.27 22.17 1.32
CA ASP A 93 -22.59 22.41 0.73
C ASP A 93 -23.68 22.45 1.81
N HIS A 94 -23.65 21.52 2.77
CA HIS A 94 -24.55 21.56 3.91
C HIS A 94 -24.36 22.81 4.78
N ASP A 95 -23.14 23.29 4.98
CA ASP A 95 -22.88 24.55 5.69
C ASP A 95 -23.52 25.74 4.96
N ARG A 96 -23.45 25.77 3.61
CA ARG A 96 -24.10 26.80 2.79
C ARG A 96 -25.62 26.73 2.92
N GLU A 97 -26.19 25.53 2.86
CA GLU A 97 -27.63 25.32 3.04
C GLU A 97 -28.10 25.77 4.43
N MET A 98 -27.36 25.40 5.48
CA MET A 98 -27.64 25.81 6.85
C MET A 98 -27.58 27.33 7.03
N GLN A 99 -26.61 28.00 6.41
CA GLN A 99 -26.54 29.46 6.40
C GLN A 99 -27.72 30.09 5.66
N LYS A 100 -28.11 29.53 4.51
CA LYS A 100 -29.28 29.96 3.72
C LYS A 100 -30.58 29.83 4.53
N LEU A 101 -30.78 28.69 5.19
CA LEU A 101 -31.94 28.45 6.06
C LEU A 101 -31.99 29.42 7.24
N ARG A 102 -30.84 29.72 7.88
CA ARG A 102 -30.76 30.72 8.96
C ARG A 102 -31.12 32.13 8.48
N LEU A 103 -30.63 32.52 7.30
CA LEU A 103 -30.97 33.80 6.68
C LEU A 103 -32.48 33.88 6.41
N MET A 104 -33.05 32.85 5.79
CA MET A 104 -34.49 32.81 5.49
C MET A 104 -35.35 32.80 6.74
N ASN A 105 -34.96 32.09 7.79
CA ASN A 105 -35.68 32.12 9.06
C ASN A 105 -35.66 33.52 9.70
N THR A 106 -34.53 34.24 9.59
CA THR A 106 -34.41 35.62 10.06
C THR A 106 -35.35 36.54 9.27
N GLN A 107 -35.33 36.45 7.94
CA GLN A 107 -36.24 37.21 7.07
C GLN A 107 -37.71 36.91 7.33
N LEU A 108 -38.08 35.65 7.56
CA LEU A 108 -39.45 35.27 7.92
C LEU A 108 -39.87 35.85 9.28
N ARG A 109 -38.98 35.87 10.28
CA ARG A 109 -39.25 36.47 11.59
C ARG A 109 -39.44 37.98 11.49
N GLU A 110 -38.61 38.66 10.72
CA GLU A 110 -38.72 40.09 10.44
C GLU A 110 -40.03 40.42 9.70
N ASN A 111 -40.37 39.63 8.67
CA ASN A 111 -41.63 39.79 7.96
C ASN A 111 -42.84 39.58 8.87
N ASN A 112 -42.84 38.51 9.67
CA ASN A 112 -43.90 38.24 10.65
C ASN A 112 -44.01 39.34 11.72
N ALA A 113 -42.91 39.98 12.10
CA ALA A 113 -42.92 41.12 13.01
C ALA A 113 -43.54 42.35 12.34
N GLY A 114 -43.18 42.62 11.07
CA GLY A 114 -43.78 43.69 10.27
C GLY A 114 -45.28 43.49 10.05
N LEU A 115 -45.72 42.28 9.73
CA LEU A 115 -47.15 41.94 9.57
C LEU A 115 -47.91 42.15 10.87
N ARG A 116 -47.34 41.74 12.02
CA ARG A 116 -47.93 41.99 13.33
C ARG A 116 -48.02 43.47 13.66
N ALA A 117 -47.00 44.27 13.32
CA ALA A 117 -47.01 45.71 13.53
C ALA A 117 -48.05 46.43 12.64
N ALA A 118 -48.16 46.04 11.36
CA ALA A 118 -49.14 46.58 10.43
C ALA A 118 -50.58 46.23 10.85
N ASN A 119 -50.82 44.95 11.22
CA ASN A 119 -52.12 44.51 11.76
C ASN A 119 -52.48 45.22 13.07
N ALA A 120 -51.52 45.47 13.97
CA ALA A 120 -51.77 46.22 15.21
C ALA A 120 -52.18 47.68 14.95
N GLN A 121 -51.77 48.25 13.82
CA GLN A 121 -52.16 49.59 13.37
C GLN A 121 -53.49 49.60 12.58
N GLY A 122 -54.11 48.43 12.36
CA GLY A 122 -55.30 48.29 11.53
C GLY A 122 -55.06 48.58 10.04
N LEU A 123 -53.79 48.65 9.62
CA LEU A 123 -53.38 48.87 8.24
C LEU A 123 -52.99 47.50 7.67
N GLY A 124 -53.87 46.89 6.88
CA GLY A 124 -53.50 45.72 6.08
C GLY A 124 -52.51 46.14 5.00
N ASP A 125 -51.21 45.90 5.22
CA ASP A 125 -50.16 46.25 4.26
C ASP A 125 -49.95 45.13 3.24
N ALA A 126 -50.53 45.30 2.06
CA ALA A 126 -50.43 44.36 0.95
C ALA A 126 -48.98 44.10 0.50
N ALA A 127 -48.08 45.09 0.62
CA ALA A 127 -46.68 44.92 0.22
C ALA A 127 -45.93 43.99 1.18
N LEU A 128 -46.31 44.00 2.46
CA LEU A 128 -45.74 43.16 3.51
C LEU A 128 -46.22 41.71 3.39
N ILE A 129 -47.49 41.52 3.01
CA ILE A 129 -48.06 40.21 2.66
C ILE A 129 -47.36 39.64 1.41
N ASP A 130 -47.22 40.43 0.34
CA ASP A 130 -46.54 40.01 -0.89
C ASP A 130 -45.06 39.71 -0.66
N ALA A 131 -44.41 40.41 0.28
CA ALA A 131 -43.05 40.11 0.69
C ALA A 131 -42.97 38.77 1.45
N GLY A 132 -43.93 38.49 2.34
CA GLY A 132 -43.98 37.26 3.11
C GLY A 132 -44.23 36.05 2.21
N MET A 133 -45.20 36.17 1.31
CA MET A 133 -45.55 35.13 0.35
C MET A 133 -44.40 34.84 -0.63
N ARG A 134 -43.61 35.86 -1.02
CA ARG A 134 -42.39 35.64 -1.81
C ARG A 134 -41.30 34.90 -1.05
N ILE A 135 -41.09 35.24 0.22
CA ILE A 135 -40.10 34.54 1.07
C ILE A 135 -40.53 33.09 1.28
N GLU A 136 -41.81 32.82 1.53
CA GLU A 136 -42.34 31.45 1.65
C GLU A 136 -42.18 30.64 0.36
N LEU A 137 -42.48 31.24 -0.79
CA LEU A 137 -42.25 30.59 -2.09
C LEU A 137 -40.77 30.28 -2.32
N GLU A 138 -39.88 31.19 -1.95
CA GLU A 138 -38.44 30.95 -2.07
C GLU A 138 -38.00 29.85 -1.11
N ALA A 139 -38.45 29.86 0.15
CA ALA A 139 -38.16 28.81 1.12
C ALA A 139 -38.66 27.43 0.67
N LEU A 140 -39.86 27.35 0.10
CA LEU A 140 -40.41 26.10 -0.46
C LEU A 140 -39.59 25.60 -1.66
N LYS A 141 -39.09 26.49 -2.52
CA LYS A 141 -38.21 26.11 -3.63
C LYS A 141 -36.88 25.56 -3.11
N VAL A 142 -36.27 26.22 -2.13
CA VAL A 142 -35.01 25.77 -1.51
C VAL A 142 -35.18 24.41 -0.85
N ALA A 143 -36.25 24.22 -0.08
CA ALA A 143 -36.56 22.93 0.54
C ALA A 143 -36.73 21.84 -0.52
N ARG A 144 -37.47 22.12 -1.59
CA ARG A 144 -37.69 21.14 -2.67
C ARG A 144 -36.41 20.82 -3.47
N GLU A 145 -35.51 21.78 -3.64
CA GLU A 145 -34.21 21.56 -4.29
C GLU A 145 -33.30 20.68 -3.41
N ALA A 146 -33.31 20.89 -2.09
CA ALA A 146 -32.62 20.03 -1.13
C ALA A 146 -33.22 18.60 -1.15
N ASP A 147 -34.54 18.47 -1.10
CA ASP A 147 -35.24 17.17 -1.18
C ASP A 147 -34.85 16.41 -2.47
N VAL A 148 -34.80 17.10 -3.61
CA VAL A 148 -34.38 16.48 -4.90
C VAL A 148 -32.93 16.03 -4.86
N THR A 149 -32.04 16.84 -4.28
CA THR A 149 -30.61 16.52 -4.15
C THR A 149 -30.40 15.32 -3.22
N GLU A 150 -31.13 15.25 -2.11
CA GLU A 150 -31.12 14.10 -1.20
C GLU A 150 -31.66 12.84 -1.88
N MET A 151 -32.77 12.95 -2.62
CA MET A 151 -33.32 11.83 -3.40
C MET A 151 -32.34 11.32 -4.45
N ASP A 152 -31.63 12.20 -5.16
CA ASP A 152 -30.62 11.83 -6.15
C ASP A 152 -29.40 11.14 -5.51
N ALA A 153 -28.98 11.59 -4.33
CA ALA A 153 -27.93 10.93 -3.55
C ALA A 153 -28.37 9.52 -3.11
N ILE A 154 -29.58 9.38 -2.57
CA ILE A 154 -30.15 8.07 -2.20
C ILE A 154 -30.25 7.14 -3.41
N LEU A 155 -30.71 7.65 -4.56
CA LEU A 155 -30.80 6.87 -5.79
C LEU A 155 -29.42 6.43 -6.30
N THR A 156 -28.40 7.26 -6.17
CA THR A 156 -27.01 6.91 -6.51
C THR A 156 -26.50 5.78 -5.64
N GLU A 157 -26.68 5.88 -4.32
CA GLU A 157 -26.29 4.84 -3.36
C GLU A 157 -27.06 3.53 -3.60
N LEU A 158 -28.37 3.58 -3.81
CA LEU A 158 -29.17 2.39 -4.11
C LEU A 158 -28.71 1.72 -5.41
N ARG A 159 -28.37 2.49 -6.45
CA ARG A 159 -27.80 1.94 -7.70
C ARG A 159 -26.46 1.25 -7.43
N ALA A 160 -25.60 1.85 -6.62
CA ALA A 160 -24.31 1.28 -6.26
C ALA A 160 -24.46 -0.03 -5.46
N VAL A 161 -25.38 -0.07 -4.49
CA VAL A 161 -25.71 -1.28 -3.72
C VAL A 161 -26.29 -2.37 -4.64
N MET A 162 -27.23 -2.03 -5.53
CA MET A 162 -27.77 -3.01 -6.48
C MET A 162 -26.71 -3.55 -7.44
N ALA A 163 -25.79 -2.71 -7.93
CA ALA A 163 -24.68 -3.15 -8.76
C ALA A 163 -23.75 -4.10 -8.00
N ARG A 164 -23.47 -3.84 -6.71
CA ARG A 164 -22.67 -4.71 -5.85
C ARG A 164 -23.31 -6.08 -5.61
N VAL A 165 -24.63 -6.09 -5.36
CA VAL A 165 -25.42 -7.32 -5.22
C VAL A 165 -25.46 -8.11 -6.52
N ALA A 166 -25.66 -7.45 -7.66
CA ALA A 166 -25.67 -8.09 -8.98
C ALA A 166 -24.30 -8.70 -9.35
N ASN A 167 -23.20 -8.09 -8.90
CA ASN A 167 -21.83 -8.56 -9.14
C ASN A 167 -21.33 -9.58 -8.10
N GLY A 168 -22.17 -10.02 -7.15
CA GLY A 168 -21.83 -11.08 -6.21
C GLY A 168 -20.72 -10.74 -5.21
N ALA A 169 -20.44 -9.46 -4.96
CA ALA A 169 -19.41 -9.03 -4.01
C ALA A 169 -19.94 -9.17 -2.57
N VAL A 170 -19.79 -10.37 -2.02
CA VAL A 170 -19.93 -10.64 -0.58
C VAL A 170 -18.96 -9.70 0.17
N PRO A 171 -19.37 -9.04 1.26
CA PRO A 171 -18.43 -8.36 2.13
C PRO A 171 -17.51 -9.41 2.73
N THR A 172 -16.27 -9.47 2.25
CA THR A 172 -15.20 -10.17 2.93
C THR A 172 -14.97 -9.45 4.26
N ASP A 173 -15.67 -9.95 5.27
CA ASP A 173 -15.34 -9.74 6.67
C ASP A 173 -13.87 -10.13 6.87
N ALA A 174 -13.15 -9.31 7.62
CA ALA A 174 -11.69 -9.34 7.74
C ALA A 174 -11.14 -10.73 8.09
N PRO A 175 -9.92 -11.10 7.64
CA PRO A 175 -9.30 -12.34 8.11
C PRO A 175 -8.95 -12.20 9.60
N ALA A 176 -9.45 -13.13 10.41
CA ALA A 176 -9.14 -13.25 11.83
C ALA A 176 -7.61 -13.42 12.04
N PRO A 177 -7.00 -12.73 13.02
CA PRO A 177 -5.61 -12.95 13.38
C PRO A 177 -5.55 -14.08 14.42
N SER A 178 -5.40 -15.33 13.99
CA SER A 178 -5.02 -16.41 14.89
C SER A 178 -4.41 -17.57 14.12
N ASP A 179 -3.09 -17.51 13.91
CA ASP A 179 -2.20 -18.68 13.95
C ASP A 179 -0.75 -18.17 14.11
N LEU A 180 -0.49 -17.60 15.29
CA LEU A 180 0.86 -17.49 15.85
C LEU A 180 0.87 -18.30 17.16
N SER A 181 0.67 -19.60 17.02
CA SER A 181 0.93 -20.56 18.11
C SER A 181 1.09 -21.95 17.51
N ASN A 182 2.31 -22.27 17.09
CA ASN A 182 2.93 -23.50 17.53
C ASN A 182 4.45 -23.42 17.41
N GLU A 183 5.01 -23.01 18.53
CA GLU A 183 6.31 -23.39 19.06
C GLU A 183 6.36 -24.93 19.25
N GLU A 184 7.56 -25.50 19.28
CA GLU A 184 7.93 -26.91 19.57
C GLU A 184 7.76 -27.94 18.43
N VAL A 185 8.86 -28.27 17.72
CA VAL A 185 9.87 -29.32 18.01
C VAL A 185 11.01 -29.21 16.99
#